data_AF-A0A2H0XWA6-F1
#
_entry.id   AF-A0A2H0XWA6-F1
#
_cell.length_a   1.000
_cell.length_b   1.000
_cell.length_c   1.000
_cell.angle_alpha   90.00
_cell.angle_beta   90.00
_cell.angle_gamma   90.00
#
_symmetry.space_group_name_H-M   'P 1'
#
loop_
_entity.id
_entity.type
_entity.pdbx_description
1 polymer ?
#
loop_
_entity_poly.entity_id
_entity_poly.type
_entity_poly.pdbx_seq_one_letter_code
_entity_poly.pdbx_strand_id
1 'polypeptide(L)'
;MADGKITDFGSDESCKSYLISKFDDLLQGINNLYGKELMEELFKRLEKTIAIFNQDVESLMKQLKDFPASETEKGFDALKTGLEDTAPGETSQNEWSRHLFD
;
A
#
# COMPACT_ATOMS: atom_id res chain seq x y z
N MET A 1 -26.89 -1.51 37.19
CA MET A 1 -27.52 -2.83 36.94
C MET A 1 -27.12 -3.22 35.53
N ALA A 2 -26.20 -4.17 35.35
CA ALA A 2 -25.82 -4.63 34.02
C ALA A 2 -26.98 -5.47 33.47
N ASP A 3 -27.61 -4.99 32.40
CA ASP A 3 -28.67 -5.70 31.69
C ASP A 3 -28.02 -6.84 30.90
N GLY A 4 -27.79 -7.96 31.60
CA GLY A 4 -27.31 -9.19 31.00
C GLY A 4 -28.42 -9.81 30.17
N LYS A 5 -28.54 -9.37 28.91
CA LYS A 5 -29.46 -9.95 27.92
C LYS A 5 -29.16 -11.46 27.79
N ILE A 6 -29.96 -12.29 28.46
CA ILE A 6 -29.91 -13.75 28.34
C ILE A 6 -30.30 -14.04 26.88
N THR A 7 -29.34 -14.50 26.10
CA THR A 7 -29.59 -14.89 24.71
C THR A 7 -30.25 -16.27 24.74
N ASP A 8 -31.48 -16.36 24.23
CA ASP A 8 -32.18 -17.63 24.08
C ASP A 8 -31.60 -18.42 22.91
N PHE A 9 -30.96 -19.55 23.20
CA PHE A 9 -30.38 -20.46 22.19
C PHE A 9 -31.35 -21.54 21.70
N GLY A 10 -32.65 -21.41 22.01
CA GLY A 10 -33.68 -22.38 21.66
C GLY A 10 -34.01 -22.49 20.17
N SER A 11 -33.48 -21.60 19.31
CA SER A 11 -33.74 -21.61 17.86
C SER A 11 -32.47 -21.35 17.04
N ASP A 12 -32.43 -21.90 15.82
CA ASP A 12 -31.34 -21.66 14.87
C ASP A 12 -31.22 -20.18 14.49
N GLU A 13 -32.35 -19.48 14.37
CA GLU A 13 -32.43 -18.06 14.05
C GLU A 13 -31.82 -17.18 15.17
N SER A 14 -32.10 -17.50 16.43
CA SER A 14 -31.55 -16.75 17.57
C SER A 14 -30.05 -16.98 17.76
N CYS A 15 -29.57 -18.19 17.47
CA CYS A 15 -28.14 -18.48 17.43
C CYS A 15 -27.42 -17.68 16.32
N LYS A 16 -27.97 -17.68 15.10
CA LYS A 16 -27.45 -16.89 13.98
C LYS A 16 -27.41 -15.40 14.30
N SER A 17 -28.49 -14.86 14.86
CA SER A 17 -28.57 -13.45 15.24
C SER A 17 -27.52 -13.08 16.29
N TYR A 18 -27.31 -13.93 17.29
CA TYR A 18 -26.26 -13.72 18.30
C TYR A 18 -24.86 -13.72 17.69
N LEU A 19 -24.56 -14.66 16.80
CA LEU A 19 -23.26 -14.75 16.13
C LEU A 19 -22.99 -13.53 15.24
N ILE A 20 -23.99 -13.07 14.49
CA ILE A 20 -23.89 -11.86 13.67
C ILE A 20 -23.61 -10.65 14.56
N SER A 21 -24.34 -10.50 15.67
CA SER A 21 -24.10 -9.40 16.62
C SER A 21 -22.68 -9.44 17.20
N LYS A 22 -22.16 -10.62 17.54
CA LYS A 22 -20.77 -10.75 18.03
C LYS A 22 -19.73 -10.50 16.94
N PHE A 23 -20.04 -10.85 15.71
CA PHE A 23 -19.20 -10.53 14.56
C PHE A 23 -19.16 -9.02 14.30
N ASP A 24 -20.30 -8.33 14.38
CA ASP A 24 -20.36 -6.87 14.27
C ASP A 24 -19.62 -6.17 15.41
N ASP A 25 -19.78 -6.62 16.66
CA ASP A 25 -19.03 -6.12 17.82
C ASP A 25 -17.52 -6.25 17.59
N LEU A 26 -17.08 -7.40 17.06
CA LEU A 26 -15.69 -7.67 16.75
C LEU A 26 -15.16 -6.76 15.64
N LEU A 27 -15.91 -6.60 14.55
CA LEU A 27 -15.52 -5.73 13.43
C LEU A 27 -15.45 -4.27 13.86
N GLN A 28 -16.39 -3.80 14.69
CA GLN A 28 -16.32 -2.48 15.28
C GLN A 28 -15.10 -2.33 16.19
N GLY A 29 -14.78 -3.35 16.99
CA GLY A 29 -13.57 -3.39 17.80
C GLY A 29 -12.29 -3.25 16.98
N ILE A 30 -12.15 -4.03 15.90
CA ILE A 30 -11.01 -3.95 14.98
C ILE A 30 -10.92 -2.57 14.35
N ASN A 31 -12.04 -2.02 13.87
CA ASN A 31 -12.07 -0.69 13.27
C ASN A 31 -11.70 0.42 14.28
N ASN A 32 -12.17 0.33 15.51
CA ASN A 32 -11.86 1.31 16.55
C ASN A 32 -10.40 1.26 17.00
N LEU A 33 -9.81 0.07 17.07
CA LEU A 33 -8.41 -0.10 17.51
C LEU A 33 -7.42 0.18 16.39
N TYR A 34 -7.69 -0.32 15.18
CA TYR A 34 -6.70 -0.33 14.10
C TYR A 34 -7.10 0.50 12.89
N GLY A 35 -8.38 0.86 12.75
CA GLY A 35 -8.88 1.54 11.54
C GLY A 35 -8.19 2.87 11.29
N LYS A 36 -8.04 3.70 12.34
CA LYS A 36 -7.37 5.00 12.22
C LYS A 36 -5.88 4.86 11.94
N GLU A 37 -5.18 4.06 12.73
CA GLU A 37 -3.72 3.87 12.59
C GLU A 37 -3.36 3.23 11.25
N LEU A 38 -4.13 2.24 10.80
CA LEU A 38 -3.96 1.62 9.49
C LEU A 38 -4.22 2.62 8.36
N MET A 39 -5.28 3.44 8.46
CA MET A 39 -5.56 4.48 7.48
C MET A 39 -4.44 5.53 7.42
N GLU A 40 -3.93 5.98 8.57
CA GLU A 40 -2.80 6.91 8.64
C GLU A 40 -1.54 6.32 7.99
N GLU A 41 -1.25 5.04 8.23
CA GLU A 41 -0.12 4.36 7.62
C GLU A 41 -0.29 4.20 6.10
N LEU A 42 -1.51 3.90 5.63
CA LEU A 42 -1.82 3.87 4.20
C LEU A 42 -1.62 5.25 3.55
N PHE A 43 -2.06 6.33 4.19
CA PHE A 43 -1.81 7.68 3.70
C PHE A 43 -0.33 8.00 3.64
N LYS A 44 0.44 7.69 4.69
CA LYS A 44 1.89 7.90 4.71
C LYS A 44 2.60 7.16 3.56
N ARG A 45 2.22 5.91 3.30
CA ARG A 45 2.80 5.13 2.20
C ARG A 45 2.47 5.74 0.84
N LEU A 46 1.24 6.21 0.64
CA LEU A 46 0.85 6.89 -0.60
C LEU A 46 1.62 8.20 -0.78
N GLU A 47 1.72 9.03 0.26
CA GLU A 47 2.50 10.28 0.24
C GLU A 47 3.97 10.00 -0.10
N LYS A 48 4.55 8.96 0.52
CA LYS A 48 5.92 8.52 0.25
C LYS A 48 6.10 8.04 -1.19
N THR A 49 5.19 7.22 -1.71
CA THR A 49 5.24 6.76 -3.11
C THR A 49 5.15 7.93 -4.09
N ILE A 50 4.27 8.90 -3.84
CA ILE A 50 4.14 10.10 -4.69
C ILE A 50 5.41 10.95 -4.63
N ALA A 51 5.98 11.14 -3.43
CA ALA A 51 7.20 11.92 -3.27
C ALA A 51 8.38 11.29 -4.03
N ILE A 52 8.56 9.96 -3.91
CA ILE A 52 9.61 9.24 -4.64
C ILE A 52 9.35 9.30 -6.14
N PHE A 53 8.12 9.08 -6.60
CA PHE A 53 7.78 9.20 -8.02
C PHE A 53 8.14 10.59 -8.58
N ASN A 54 7.81 11.66 -7.85
CA ASN A 54 8.14 13.01 -8.28
C ASN A 54 9.66 13.25 -8.34
N GLN A 55 10.41 12.77 -7.35
CA GLN A 55 11.88 12.85 -7.36
C GLN A 55 12.48 12.14 -8.56
N ASP A 56 11.94 10.98 -8.92
CA ASP A 56 12.44 10.17 -10.02
C ASP A 56 12.10 10.77 -11.37
N VAL A 57 10.91 11.36 -11.51
CA VAL A 57 10.54 12.14 -12.71
C VAL A 57 11.44 13.37 -12.86
N GLU A 58 11.73 14.09 -11.77
CA GLU A 58 12.66 15.22 -11.80
C GLU A 58 14.07 14.80 -12.18
N SER A 59 14.56 13.68 -11.62
CA SER A 59 15.86 13.11 -11.95
C SER A 59 15.94 12.70 -13.41
N LEU A 60 14.92 12.00 -13.92
CA LEU A 60 14.83 11.60 -15.33
C LEU A 60 14.80 12.82 -16.25
N MET A 61 14.02 13.84 -15.91
CA MET A 61 13.94 15.08 -16.69
C MET A 61 15.27 15.83 -16.69
N LYS A 62 15.99 15.84 -15.57
CA LYS A 62 17.32 16.45 -15.47
C LYS A 62 18.32 15.69 -16.35
N GLN A 63 18.35 14.36 -16.25
CA GLN A 63 19.19 13.52 -17.10
C GLN A 63 18.91 13.80 -18.58
N LEU A 64 17.63 13.88 -18.98
CA LEU A 64 17.24 14.21 -20.35
C LEU A 64 17.71 15.60 -20.80
N LYS A 65 17.67 16.61 -19.92
CA LYS A 65 18.15 17.98 -20.23
C LYS A 65 19.67 18.05 -20.35
N ASP A 66 20.39 17.22 -19.62
CA ASP A 66 21.85 17.17 -19.64
C ASP A 66 22.38 16.44 -20.90
N PHE A 67 21.52 15.71 -21.64
CA PHE A 67 21.84 15.19 -22.97
C PHE A 67 21.68 16.28 -24.04
N PRO A 68 22.67 16.47 -24.94
CA PRO A 68 22.54 17.39 -26.06
C PRO A 68 21.38 16.94 -26.97
N ALA A 69 20.58 17.88 -27.46
CA ALA A 69 19.38 17.61 -28.27
C ALA A 69 19.64 16.77 -29.55
N SER A 70 20.89 16.65 -29.99
CA SER A 70 21.33 15.80 -31.10
C SER A 70 21.52 14.32 -30.74
N GLU A 71 21.52 13.97 -29.45
CA GLU A 71 21.76 12.61 -28.93
C GLU A 71 20.63 12.10 -28.03
N THR A 72 19.54 12.85 -27.88
CA THR A 72 18.38 12.54 -27.04
C THR A 72 17.73 11.18 -27.35
N GLU A 73 17.71 10.78 -28.63
CA GLU A 73 17.20 9.47 -29.05
C GLU A 73 18.09 8.32 -28.51
N LYS A 74 19.41 8.49 -28.53
CA LYS A 74 20.38 7.53 -27.97
C LYS A 74 20.41 7.54 -26.44
N GLY A 75 20.21 8.72 -25.83
CA GLY A 75 20.08 8.87 -24.38
C GLY A 75 18.85 8.17 -23.84
N PHE A 76 17.72 8.24 -24.55
CA PHE A 76 16.48 7.55 -24.17
C PHE A 76 16.62 6.02 -24.24
N ASP A 77 17.26 5.50 -25.30
CA ASP A 77 17.56 4.07 -25.42
C ASP A 77 18.53 3.59 -24.32
N ALA A 78 19.59 4.35 -24.01
CA ALA A 78 20.54 4.02 -22.95
C ALA A 78 19.89 4.00 -21.55
N LEU A 79 18.97 4.93 -21.27
CA LEU A 79 18.20 4.95 -20.02
C LEU A 79 17.27 3.75 -19.90
N LYS A 80 16.65 3.34 -21.02
CA LYS A 80 15.78 2.17 -21.07
C LYS A 80 16.56 0.86 -20.86
N THR A 81 17.75 0.75 -21.44
CA THR A 81 18.63 -0.41 -21.27
C THR A 81 19.19 -0.52 -19.85
N GLY A 82 19.51 0.60 -19.18
CA GLY A 82 19.88 0.60 -17.76
C GLY A 82 18.76 0.14 -16.82
N LEU A 83 17.51 0.12 -17.29
CA LEU A 83 16.35 -0.41 -16.58
C LEU A 83 16.11 -1.91 -16.88
N GLU A 84 16.70 -2.46 -17.94
CA GLU A 84 16.48 -3.84 -18.43
C GLU A 84 17.53 -4.87 -17.92
N ASP A 85 18.63 -4.43 -17.31
CA ASP A 85 19.68 -5.34 -16.78
C ASP A 85 19.29 -6.07 -15.47
N THR A 86 18.04 -5.98 -15.01
CA THR A 86 17.49 -6.93 -14.03
C THR A 86 16.90 -8.14 -14.76
N ALA A 87 17.70 -9.19 -14.88
CA ALA A 87 17.27 -10.51 -15.34
C ALA A 87 16.00 -11.00 -14.59
N PRO A 88 15.08 -11.74 -15.25
CA PRO A 88 13.74 -12.06 -14.72
C PRO A 88 13.71 -13.15 -13.61
N GLY A 89 14.79 -13.32 -12.83
CA GLY A 89 14.94 -14.42 -11.88
C GLY A 89 15.49 -14.08 -10.50
N GLU A 90 16.01 -12.87 -10.28
CA GLU A 90 16.43 -12.42 -8.96
C GLU A 90 15.72 -11.12 -8.65
N THR A 91 14.66 -11.18 -7.83
CA THR A 91 14.14 -10.01 -7.14
C THR A 91 15.20 -9.55 -6.13
N SER A 92 16.29 -8.95 -6.64
CA SER A 92 17.07 -8.01 -5.84
C SER A 92 16.11 -6.87 -5.58
N GLN A 93 15.45 -6.97 -4.42
CA GLN A 93 14.58 -5.97 -3.82
C GLN A 93 14.96 -4.59 -4.34
N ASN A 94 14.17 -4.12 -5.30
CA ASN A 94 14.35 -2.85 -5.97
C ASN A 94 14.40 -1.80 -4.84
N GLU A 95 15.20 -0.73 -4.95
CA GLU A 95 15.24 0.30 -3.89
C GLU A 95 13.84 0.82 -3.53
N TRP A 96 12.94 0.82 -4.51
CA TRP A 96 11.49 0.97 -4.36
C TRP A 96 10.84 0.06 -3.33
N SER A 97 11.15 -1.24 -3.35
CA SER A 97 10.63 -2.24 -2.42
C SER A 97 11.25 -2.13 -1.03
N ARG A 98 12.43 -1.51 -0.88
CA ARG A 98 12.99 -1.21 0.46
C ARG A 98 12.20 -0.08 1.11
N HIS A 99 11.93 0.99 0.38
CA HIS A 99 11.26 2.17 0.94
C HIS A 99 9.74 2.01 1.11
N LEU A 100 9.11 0.96 0.57
CA LEU A 100 7.66 0.74 0.73
C LEU A 100 7.24 0.10 2.06
N PHE A 101 8.19 -0.52 2.77
CA PHE A 101 7.91 -1.29 3.99
C PHE A 101 8.66 -0.80 5.25
N ASP A 102 9.54 0.21 5.11
CA ASP A 102 10.14 0.99 6.20
C ASP A 102 9.35 2.28 6.49
#